data_AF-A0A1V5VP87-F1
#
_entry.id   AF-A0A1V5VP87-F1
#
_cell.length_a   1.000
_cell.length_b   1.000
_cell.length_c   1.000
_cell.angle_alpha   90.00
_cell.angle_beta   90.00
_cell.angle_gamma   90.00
#
_symmetry.space_group_name_H-M   'P 1'
#
loop_
_entity.id
_entity.type
_entity.pdbx_description
1 polymer ?
#
loop_
_entity_poly.entity_id
_entity_poly.type
_entity_poly.pdbx_seq_one_letter_code
_entity_poly.pdbx_strand_id
1 'polypeptide(L)'
;MDKTKLNDLVLYLTGMAMKPVLDDELWKTYGYSKRPKSGSVFHKMLPDKFELEDYITKDVLTMGLIDILNAIKKSNKSSEDQLLIAFGVVDQFAETTKHMFPTEDFVDYLLSSYSSYVKSDKAKIHEPWIIKSKDKLNKKNFAKYMVGTITLLGTETHNGDFFLDTSILKNTIDNSVIDEKLKVSLPEDKHKKYIDLLSNHIFNL
;
A
#
# COMPACT_ATOMS: atom_id res chain seq x y z
N MET A 1 -26.50 -8.25 10.78
CA MET A 1 -25.39 -7.45 10.27
C MET A 1 -25.77 -7.03 8.87
N ASP A 2 -25.87 -5.72 8.63
CA ASP A 2 -25.99 -5.21 7.27
C ASP A 2 -24.74 -5.63 6.50
N LYS A 3 -24.93 -6.26 5.35
CA LYS A 3 -23.80 -6.72 4.55
C LYS A 3 -23.15 -5.53 3.86
N THR A 4 -21.82 -5.40 3.96
CA THR A 4 -21.06 -4.33 3.30
C THR A 4 -21.11 -4.50 1.79
N LYS A 5 -21.53 -3.46 1.07
CA LYS A 5 -21.58 -3.42 -0.39
C LYS A 5 -20.19 -3.25 -0.99
N LEU A 6 -20.01 -3.62 -2.27
CA LEU A 6 -18.71 -3.57 -2.95
C LEU A 6 -18.01 -2.20 -2.84
N ASN A 7 -18.69 -1.10 -3.12
CA ASN A 7 -18.09 0.24 -3.07
C ASN A 7 -17.70 0.64 -1.63
N ASP A 8 -18.52 0.28 -0.64
CA ASP A 8 -18.24 0.54 0.77
C ASP A 8 -17.07 -0.32 1.26
N LEU A 9 -16.98 -1.56 0.79
CA LEU A 9 -15.86 -2.46 1.06
C LEU A 9 -14.56 -1.88 0.50
N VAL A 10 -14.56 -1.44 -0.76
CA VAL A 10 -13.38 -0.81 -1.39
C VAL A 10 -12.93 0.39 -0.59
N LEU A 11 -13.85 1.31 -0.26
CA LEU A 11 -13.54 2.49 0.53
C LEU A 11 -12.97 2.13 1.92
N TYR A 12 -13.57 1.14 2.58
CA TYR A 12 -13.10 0.64 3.87
C TYR A 12 -11.68 0.07 3.79
N LEU A 13 -11.42 -0.82 2.83
CA LEU A 13 -10.12 -1.46 2.63
C LEU A 13 -9.03 -0.42 2.29
N THR A 14 -9.32 0.54 1.40
CA THR A 14 -8.40 1.63 1.08
C THR A 14 -8.10 2.49 2.31
N GLY A 15 -9.13 2.85 3.08
CA GLY A 15 -8.96 3.61 4.32
C GLY A 15 -8.09 2.89 5.36
N MET A 16 -8.25 1.57 5.50
CA MET A 16 -7.42 0.74 6.38
C MET A 16 -5.96 0.74 5.95
N ALA A 17 -5.67 0.57 4.66
CA ALA A 17 -4.29 0.60 4.14
C ALA A 17 -3.61 1.98 4.26
N MET A 18 -4.39 3.07 4.29
CA MET A 18 -3.86 4.43 4.48
C MET A 18 -3.67 4.82 5.95
N LYS A 19 -4.32 4.11 6.88
CA LYS A 19 -4.27 4.46 8.31
C LYS A 19 -2.84 4.54 8.88
N PRO A 20 -1.89 3.63 8.56
CA PRO A 20 -0.56 3.65 9.18
C PRO A 20 0.20 4.97 9.02
N VAL A 21 0.08 5.66 7.88
CA VAL A 21 0.79 6.95 7.68
C VAL A 21 0.24 8.07 8.56
N LEU A 22 -0.92 7.87 9.20
CA LEU A 22 -1.50 8.83 10.12
C LEU A 22 -1.04 8.63 11.56
N ASP A 23 -0.35 7.54 11.87
CA ASP A 23 0.07 7.16 13.23
C ASP A 23 1.43 7.78 13.60
N ASP A 24 1.48 8.55 14.69
CA ASP A 24 2.70 9.17 15.18
C ASP A 24 3.77 8.12 15.56
N GLU A 25 3.38 6.91 16.01
CA GLU A 25 4.33 5.85 16.38
C GLU A 25 5.11 5.36 15.15
N LEU A 26 4.46 5.27 13.99
CA LEU A 26 5.14 4.94 12.74
C LEU A 26 6.24 5.96 12.44
N TRP A 27 5.93 7.26 12.55
CA TRP A 27 6.90 8.33 12.25
C TRP A 27 8.05 8.39 13.25
N LYS A 28 7.80 8.02 14.52
CA LYS A 28 8.85 7.92 15.54
C LYS A 28 9.90 6.88 15.19
N THR A 29 9.55 5.78 14.50
CA THR A 29 10.55 4.80 14.03
C THR A 29 11.58 5.45 13.10
N TYR A 30 11.19 6.45 12.30
CA TYR A 30 12.07 7.18 11.39
C TYR A 30 12.77 8.40 12.02
N GLY A 31 12.68 8.55 13.35
CA GLY A 31 13.34 9.63 14.10
C GLY A 31 12.61 10.97 14.06
N TYR A 32 11.32 10.99 13.73
CA TYR A 32 10.46 12.16 13.90
C TYR A 32 9.86 12.18 15.31
N SER A 33 9.51 13.36 15.82
CA SER A 33 8.79 13.46 17.10
C SER A 33 7.30 13.16 16.98
N LYS A 34 6.72 13.43 15.81
CA LYS A 34 5.33 13.22 15.41
C LYS A 34 5.23 13.20 13.89
N ARG A 35 4.07 12.84 13.35
CA ARG A 35 3.79 12.94 11.91
C ARG A 35 4.10 14.34 11.38
N PRO A 36 4.90 14.45 10.31
CA PRO A 36 5.12 15.72 9.61
C PRO A 36 3.81 16.35 9.16
N LYS A 37 3.71 17.67 9.29
CA LYS A 37 2.56 18.45 8.84
C LYS A 37 3.06 19.57 7.95
N SER A 38 2.98 19.37 6.65
CA SER A 38 3.42 20.32 5.63
C SER A 38 2.27 20.60 4.66
N GLY A 39 2.10 21.88 4.32
CA GLY A 39 1.17 22.30 3.29
C GLY A 39 1.75 22.02 1.90
N SER A 40 0.88 21.81 0.91
CA SER A 40 1.26 21.55 -0.49
C SER A 40 2.17 22.63 -1.10
N VAL A 41 2.05 23.88 -0.65
CA VAL A 41 2.93 24.99 -1.06
C VAL A 41 4.38 24.74 -0.65
N PHE A 42 4.61 24.27 0.58
CA PHE A 42 5.97 24.01 1.05
C PHE A 42 6.63 22.84 0.32
N HIS A 43 5.88 21.77 0.03
CA HIS A 43 6.38 20.65 -0.79
C HIS A 43 6.86 21.14 -2.16
N LYS A 44 6.12 22.04 -2.81
CA LYS A 44 6.52 22.61 -4.10
C LYS A 44 7.75 23.50 -4.02
N MET A 45 7.86 24.30 -2.95
CA MET A 45 8.97 25.26 -2.80
C MET A 45 10.27 24.61 -2.34
N LEU A 46 10.20 23.51 -1.59
CA LEU A 46 11.34 22.90 -0.92
C LEU A 46 11.31 21.36 -1.03
N PRO A 47 11.25 20.80 -2.25
CA PRO A 47 11.04 19.36 -2.46
C PRO A 47 12.09 18.50 -1.73
N ASP A 48 13.36 18.90 -1.75
CA ASP A 48 14.46 18.17 -1.10
C ASP A 48 14.29 18.04 0.43
N LYS A 49 13.52 18.94 1.06
CA LYS A 49 13.24 18.84 2.50
C LYS A 49 12.24 17.75 2.85
N PHE A 50 11.39 17.40 1.89
CA PHE A 50 10.30 16.44 2.07
C PHE A 50 10.59 15.08 1.42
N GLU A 51 11.70 14.95 0.69
CA GLU A 51 12.15 13.72 0.01
C GLU A 51 11.99 12.46 0.88
N LEU A 52 12.47 12.51 2.13
CA LEU A 52 12.37 11.37 3.06
C LEU A 52 10.91 11.07 3.45
N GLU A 53 10.12 12.11 3.69
CA GLU A 53 8.72 11.97 4.12
C GLU A 53 7.85 11.41 3.00
N ASP A 54 8.05 11.91 1.77
CA ASP A 54 7.38 11.44 0.57
C ASP A 54 7.77 9.97 0.28
N TYR A 55 9.04 9.61 0.47
CA TYR A 55 9.51 8.23 0.29
C TYR A 55 8.91 7.28 1.33
N ILE A 56 8.97 7.62 2.62
CA ILE A 56 8.35 6.84 3.70
C ILE A 56 6.85 6.66 3.43
N THR A 57 6.18 7.76 3.06
CA THR A 57 4.75 7.72 2.78
C THR A 57 4.43 6.76 1.63
N LYS A 58 5.16 6.85 0.51
CA LYS A 58 4.95 5.94 -0.63
C LYS A 58 5.11 4.47 -0.22
N ASP A 59 6.13 4.17 0.57
CA ASP A 59 6.45 2.80 0.98
C ASP A 59 5.43 2.22 1.95
N VAL A 60 5.08 2.97 2.98
CA VAL A 60 4.11 2.54 3.99
C VAL A 60 2.74 2.33 3.35
N LEU A 61 2.32 3.25 2.47
CA LEU A 61 1.09 3.09 1.70
C LEU A 61 1.13 1.84 0.81
N THR A 62 2.27 1.57 0.17
CA THR A 62 2.45 0.38 -0.67
C THR A 62 2.36 -0.89 0.17
N MET A 63 3.05 -0.95 1.31
CA MET A 63 3.01 -2.09 2.25
C MET A 63 1.59 -2.37 2.76
N GLY A 64 0.84 -1.34 3.17
CA GLY A 64 -0.55 -1.50 3.58
C GLY A 64 -1.45 -2.02 2.46
N LEU A 65 -1.22 -1.57 1.22
CA LEU A 65 -1.92 -2.08 0.05
C LEU A 65 -1.56 -3.53 -0.27
N ILE A 66 -0.30 -3.95 -0.07
CA ILE A 66 0.13 -5.35 -0.21
C ILE A 66 -0.64 -6.25 0.77
N ASP A 67 -0.80 -5.85 2.04
CA ASP A 67 -1.58 -6.62 3.02
C ASP A 67 -3.04 -6.81 2.55
N ILE A 68 -3.67 -5.75 2.04
CA ILE A 68 -5.04 -5.81 1.49
C ILE A 68 -5.11 -6.77 0.29
N LEU A 69 -4.17 -6.68 -0.65
CA LEU A 69 -4.14 -7.55 -1.82
C LEU A 69 -3.95 -9.02 -1.43
N ASN A 70 -3.11 -9.30 -0.43
CA ASN A 70 -2.95 -10.64 0.14
C ASN A 70 -4.25 -11.14 0.79
N ALA A 71 -4.99 -10.28 1.48
CA ALA A 71 -6.28 -10.63 2.07
C ALA A 71 -7.34 -10.95 1.01
N ILE A 72 -7.41 -10.15 -0.06
CA ILE A 72 -8.31 -10.40 -1.20
C ILE A 72 -7.96 -11.73 -1.85
N LYS A 73 -6.67 -11.98 -2.13
CA LYS A 73 -6.19 -13.24 -2.74
C LYS A 73 -6.49 -14.47 -1.89
N LYS A 74 -6.50 -14.34 -0.55
CA LYS A 74 -6.81 -15.44 0.37
C LYS A 74 -8.30 -15.59 0.68
N SER A 75 -9.16 -14.67 0.21
CA SER A 75 -10.61 -14.69 0.46
C SER A 75 -11.31 -15.87 -0.22
N ASN A 76 -12.52 -16.20 0.24
CA ASN A 76 -13.36 -17.24 -0.36
C ASN A 76 -14.18 -16.76 -1.58
N LYS A 77 -13.97 -15.51 -2.01
CA LYS A 77 -14.62 -14.95 -3.20
C LYS A 77 -14.14 -15.65 -4.47
N SER A 78 -14.95 -15.58 -5.52
CA SER A 78 -14.55 -16.09 -6.84
C SER A 78 -13.34 -15.32 -7.37
N SER A 79 -12.56 -15.91 -8.28
CA SER A 79 -11.40 -15.22 -8.87
C SER A 79 -11.79 -13.91 -9.56
N GLU A 80 -12.96 -13.86 -10.20
CA GLU A 80 -13.51 -12.65 -10.82
C GLU A 80 -13.82 -11.58 -9.77
N ASP A 81 -14.50 -11.95 -8.67
CA ASP A 81 -14.80 -11.03 -7.57
C ASP A 81 -13.52 -10.53 -6.88
N GLN A 82 -12.54 -11.42 -6.66
CA GLN A 82 -11.25 -11.04 -6.09
C GLN A 82 -10.55 -9.99 -6.95
N LEU A 83 -10.50 -10.22 -8.26
CA LEU A 83 -9.90 -9.29 -9.21
C LEU A 83 -10.65 -7.94 -9.23
N LEU A 84 -11.99 -7.98 -9.21
CA LEU A 84 -12.83 -6.79 -9.16
C LEU A 84 -12.59 -5.96 -7.89
N ILE A 85 -12.53 -6.59 -6.72
CA ILE A 85 -12.26 -5.92 -5.44
C ILE A 85 -10.84 -5.34 -5.46
N ALA A 86 -9.84 -6.12 -5.87
CA ALA A 86 -8.45 -5.66 -5.93
C ALA A 86 -8.27 -4.47 -6.85
N PHE A 87 -8.89 -4.52 -8.04
CA PHE A 87 -8.91 -3.41 -8.96
C PHE A 87 -9.57 -2.17 -8.36
N GLY A 88 -10.74 -2.32 -7.71
CA GLY A 88 -11.42 -1.22 -7.05
C GLY A 88 -10.57 -0.57 -5.95
N VAL A 89 -9.88 -1.37 -5.13
CA VAL A 89 -8.97 -0.85 -4.11
C VAL A 89 -7.83 -0.08 -4.75
N VAL A 90 -7.18 -0.63 -5.77
CA VAL A 90 -6.05 0.04 -6.46
C VAL A 90 -6.50 1.33 -7.16
N ASP A 91 -7.64 1.33 -7.83
CA ASP A 91 -8.24 2.52 -8.46
C ASP A 91 -8.51 3.62 -7.42
N GLN A 92 -9.20 3.28 -6.34
CA GLN A 92 -9.49 4.23 -5.26
C GLN A 92 -8.21 4.75 -4.60
N PHE A 93 -7.21 3.89 -4.40
CA PHE A 93 -5.93 4.27 -3.80
C PHE A 93 -5.18 5.24 -4.71
N ALA A 94 -5.04 4.89 -5.99
CA ALA A 94 -4.38 5.69 -7.01
C ALA A 94 -5.02 7.07 -7.16
N GLU A 95 -6.35 7.14 -7.22
CA GLU A 95 -7.10 8.39 -7.32
C GLU A 95 -6.88 9.26 -6.07
N THR A 96 -6.91 8.65 -4.89
CA THR A 96 -6.72 9.37 -3.62
C THR A 96 -5.31 9.95 -3.50
N THR A 97 -4.29 9.22 -3.94
CA THR A 97 -2.88 9.62 -3.81
C THR A 97 -2.30 10.36 -5.02
N LYS A 98 -3.09 10.60 -6.07
CA LYS A 98 -2.59 11.19 -7.34
C LYS A 98 -1.93 12.56 -7.21
N HIS A 99 -2.25 13.29 -6.14
CA HIS A 99 -1.69 14.60 -5.84
C HIS A 99 -0.31 14.51 -5.15
N MET A 100 0.04 13.32 -4.65
CA MET A 100 1.33 13.03 -4.00
C MET A 100 2.27 12.31 -4.97
N PHE A 101 1.75 11.33 -5.72
CA PHE A 101 2.52 10.52 -6.64
C PHE A 101 1.80 10.41 -7.99
N PRO A 102 2.51 10.44 -9.13
CA PRO A 102 1.92 10.06 -10.40
C PRO A 102 1.34 8.65 -10.31
N THR A 103 0.11 8.47 -10.79
CA THR A 103 -0.62 7.19 -10.66
C THR A 103 0.14 6.00 -11.25
N GLU A 104 0.75 6.18 -12.43
CA GLU A 104 1.53 5.12 -13.08
C GLU A 104 2.77 4.76 -12.27
N ASP A 105 3.51 5.76 -11.80
CA ASP A 105 4.67 5.57 -10.93
C ASP A 105 4.32 4.89 -9.61
N PHE A 106 3.08 5.03 -9.13
CA PHE A 106 2.61 4.34 -7.93
C PHE A 106 2.28 2.88 -8.23
N VAL A 107 1.55 2.59 -9.30
CA VAL A 107 1.17 1.22 -9.67
C VAL A 107 2.40 0.38 -10.04
N ASP A 108 3.34 0.93 -10.81
CA ASP A 108 4.59 0.22 -11.14
C ASP A 108 5.43 -0.04 -9.89
N TYR A 109 5.41 0.92 -8.95
CA TYR A 109 6.07 0.75 -7.67
C TYR A 109 5.41 -0.35 -6.82
N LEU A 110 4.08 -0.40 -6.78
CA LEU A 110 3.33 -1.45 -6.11
C LEU A 110 3.67 -2.84 -6.66
N LEU A 111 3.64 -3.02 -7.98
CA LEU A 111 3.90 -4.31 -8.61
C LEU A 111 5.34 -4.79 -8.39
N SER A 112 6.30 -3.89 -8.50
CA SER A 112 7.70 -4.20 -8.21
C SER A 112 7.90 -4.57 -6.73
N SER A 113 7.32 -3.80 -5.80
CA SER A 113 7.41 -4.07 -4.37
C SER A 113 6.68 -5.37 -3.97
N TYR A 114 5.52 -5.65 -4.54
CA TYR A 114 4.80 -6.91 -4.32
C TYR A 114 5.62 -8.11 -4.80
N SER A 115 6.24 -8.01 -5.98
CA SER A 115 7.14 -9.04 -6.50
C SER A 115 8.34 -9.30 -5.60
N SER A 116 8.93 -8.24 -5.02
CA SER A 116 10.01 -8.35 -4.04
C SER A 116 9.54 -8.96 -2.73
N TYR A 117 8.35 -8.58 -2.24
CA TYR A 117 7.73 -9.12 -1.03
C TYR A 117 7.47 -10.62 -1.15
N VAL A 118 6.89 -11.09 -2.26
CA VAL A 118 6.60 -12.52 -2.46
C VAL A 118 7.87 -13.39 -2.42
N LYS A 119 9.02 -12.82 -2.81
CA LYS A 119 10.32 -13.51 -2.87
C LYS A 119 11.16 -13.33 -1.60
N SER A 120 10.75 -12.47 -0.67
CA SER A 120 11.57 -12.16 0.50
C SER A 120 11.44 -13.22 1.59
N ASP A 121 12.52 -13.39 2.34
CA ASP A 121 12.46 -14.13 3.60
C ASP A 121 11.68 -13.28 4.62
N LYS A 122 10.66 -13.87 5.24
CA LYS A 122 9.84 -13.20 6.26
C LYS A 122 10.68 -12.67 7.43
N ALA A 123 11.74 -13.38 7.82
CA ALA A 123 12.64 -12.95 8.88
C ALA A 123 13.43 -11.67 8.51
N LYS A 124 13.48 -11.34 7.22
CA LYS A 124 14.27 -10.25 6.64
C LYS A 124 13.44 -9.38 5.71
N ILE A 125 12.14 -9.27 5.99
CA ILE A 125 11.19 -8.56 5.12
C ILE A 125 11.53 -7.08 4.89
N HIS A 126 12.34 -6.48 5.78
CA HIS A 126 12.86 -5.12 5.66
C HIS A 126 13.95 -4.95 4.59
N GLU A 127 14.73 -6.00 4.29
CA GLU A 127 15.91 -5.91 3.43
C GLU A 127 15.60 -5.38 2.01
N PRO A 128 14.57 -5.89 1.28
CA PRO A 128 14.28 -5.42 -0.06
C PRO A 128 13.93 -3.92 -0.13
N TRP A 129 13.23 -3.40 0.89
CA TRP A 129 12.85 -1.99 0.99
C TRP A 129 14.05 -1.09 1.20
N ILE A 130 14.95 -1.49 2.10
CA ILE A 130 16.19 -0.77 2.36
C ILE A 130 17.05 -0.74 1.08
N ILE A 131 17.23 -1.87 0.41
CA ILE A 131 18.02 -1.96 -0.82
C ILE A 131 17.45 -1.03 -1.90
N LYS A 132 16.12 -1.01 -2.08
CA LYS A 132 15.44 -0.15 -3.07
C LYS A 132 15.63 1.35 -2.80
N SER A 133 15.83 1.75 -1.54
CA SER A 133 15.99 3.14 -1.13
C SER A 133 17.41 3.71 -1.29
N LYS A 134 18.42 2.85 -1.41
CA LYS A 134 19.84 3.21 -1.33
C LYS A 134 20.27 4.30 -2.32
N ASP A 135 19.79 4.21 -3.56
CA ASP A 135 20.14 5.14 -4.64
C ASP A 135 19.03 6.17 -4.89
N LYS A 136 18.00 6.20 -4.04
CA LYS A 136 16.86 7.12 -4.14
C LYS A 136 16.89 8.23 -3.09
N LEU A 137 17.60 8.01 -1.98
CA LEU A 137 17.73 8.96 -0.89
C LEU A 137 19.19 9.41 -0.75
N ASN A 138 19.41 10.67 -0.38
CA ASN A 138 20.74 11.09 0.03
C ASN A 138 21.23 10.32 1.27
N LYS A 139 22.55 10.29 1.52
CA LYS A 139 23.17 9.48 2.60
C LYS A 139 22.51 9.66 3.97
N LYS A 140 22.13 10.89 4.33
CA LYS A 140 21.52 11.20 5.64
C LYS A 140 20.10 10.65 5.72
N ASN A 141 19.30 10.87 4.68
CA ASN A 141 17.93 10.39 4.60
C ASN A 141 17.89 8.85 4.51
N PHE A 142 18.78 8.25 3.72
CA PHE A 142 18.95 6.81 3.63
C PHE A 142 19.25 6.17 4.99
N ALA A 143 20.18 6.73 5.76
CA ALA A 143 20.51 6.20 7.09
C ALA A 143 19.29 6.23 8.04
N LYS A 144 18.52 7.33 8.04
CA LYS A 144 17.28 7.42 8.83
C LYS A 144 16.23 6.42 8.36
N TYR A 145 16.02 6.32 7.06
CA TYR A 145 15.07 5.37 6.46
C TYR A 145 15.43 3.94 6.83
N MET A 146 16.70 3.55 6.66
CA MET A 146 17.19 2.22 7.02
C MET A 146 16.93 1.87 8.48
N VAL A 147 17.31 2.74 9.41
CA VAL A 147 17.08 2.53 10.85
C VAL A 147 15.59 2.41 11.15
N GLY A 148 14.77 3.28 10.58
CA GLY A 148 13.32 3.25 10.81
C GLY A 148 12.66 2.00 10.24
N THR A 149 13.00 1.59 9.02
CA THR A 149 12.46 0.38 8.40
C THR A 149 12.90 -0.89 9.13
N ILE A 150 14.15 -0.96 9.63
CA ILE A 150 14.58 -2.08 10.50
C ILE A 150 13.80 -2.07 11.81
N THR A 151 13.59 -0.91 12.43
CA THR A 151 12.83 -0.82 13.68
C THR A 151 11.38 -1.24 13.49
N LEU A 152 10.78 -0.80 12.38
CA LEU A 152 9.40 -1.06 12.03
C LEU A 152 9.17 -2.54 11.69
N LEU A 153 10.06 -3.15 10.92
CA LEU A 153 9.84 -4.46 10.27
C LEU A 153 10.85 -5.55 10.68
N GLY A 154 11.85 -5.23 11.49
CA GLY A 154 12.96 -6.13 11.86
C GLY A 154 12.76 -6.89 13.17
N THR A 155 11.62 -6.73 13.84
CA THR A 155 11.31 -7.47 15.08
C THR A 155 10.74 -8.85 14.78
N GLU A 156 11.17 -9.88 15.51
CA GLU A 156 10.75 -11.29 15.37
C GLU A 156 9.22 -11.52 15.53
N THR A 157 8.47 -10.51 15.93
CA THR A 157 7.00 -10.56 16.11
C THR A 157 6.19 -10.33 14.83
N HIS A 158 6.83 -10.04 13.70
CA HIS A 158 6.12 -9.88 12.42
C HIS A 158 5.61 -11.23 11.89
N ASN A 159 4.40 -11.60 12.29
CA ASN A 159 3.68 -12.76 11.77
C ASN A 159 3.10 -12.47 10.36
N GLY A 160 3.97 -12.23 9.39
CA GLY A 160 3.70 -12.34 7.95
C GLY A 160 3.08 -11.13 7.23
N ASP A 161 2.38 -10.24 7.93
CA ASP A 161 1.79 -9.02 7.37
C ASP A 161 2.60 -7.77 7.79
N PHE A 162 2.53 -6.68 7.02
CA PHE A 162 3.25 -5.45 7.35
C PHE A 162 2.58 -4.68 8.49
N PHE A 163 1.30 -4.32 8.30
CA PHE A 163 0.57 -3.41 9.19
C PHE A 163 -0.83 -3.90 9.54
N LEU A 164 -1.45 -4.67 8.64
CA LEU A 164 -2.84 -5.08 8.76
C LEU A 164 -2.93 -6.59 8.88
N ASP A 165 -3.72 -7.07 9.86
CA ASP A 165 -4.00 -8.49 9.98
C ASP A 165 -4.82 -8.97 8.79
N THR A 166 -4.15 -9.71 7.90
CA THR A 166 -4.72 -10.27 6.68
C THR A 166 -5.91 -11.18 6.99
N SER A 167 -5.95 -11.85 8.15
CA SER A 167 -7.05 -12.75 8.53
C SER A 167 -8.32 -11.96 8.87
N ILE A 168 -8.18 -10.82 9.57
CA ILE A 168 -9.30 -9.92 9.87
C ILE A 168 -9.84 -9.29 8.58
N LEU A 169 -8.95 -8.85 7.70
CA LEU A 169 -9.31 -8.30 6.40
C LEU A 169 -10.04 -9.33 5.53
N LYS A 170 -9.50 -10.55 5.45
CA LYS A 170 -10.12 -11.68 4.75
C LYS A 170 -11.53 -11.93 5.25
N ASN A 171 -11.73 -12.02 6.56
CA ASN A 171 -13.06 -12.23 7.14
C ASN A 171 -14.03 -11.10 6.78
N THR A 172 -13.56 -9.86 6.73
CA THR A 172 -14.37 -8.72 6.28
C THR A 172 -14.78 -8.86 4.82
N ILE A 173 -13.83 -9.26 3.95
CA ILE A 173 -14.07 -9.47 2.53
C ILE A 173 -15.06 -10.63 2.31
N ASP A 174 -14.87 -11.77 2.96
CA ASP A 174 -15.73 -12.96 2.82
C ASP A 174 -17.21 -12.64 3.12
N ASN A 175 -17.46 -11.77 4.11
CA ASN A 175 -18.79 -11.37 4.55
C ASN A 175 -19.43 -10.21 3.75
N SER A 176 -18.74 -9.66 2.74
CA SER A 176 -19.25 -8.61 1.87
C SER A 176 -20.18 -9.15 0.76
N VAL A 177 -20.94 -8.25 0.13
CA VAL A 177 -21.77 -8.54 -1.04
C VAL A 177 -21.20 -7.85 -2.28
N ILE A 178 -21.12 -8.62 -3.36
CA ILE A 178 -20.64 -8.21 -4.68
C ILE A 178 -21.83 -8.28 -5.64
N ASP A 179 -22.84 -7.43 -5.44
CA ASP A 179 -24.07 -7.37 -6.25
C ASP A 179 -24.24 -6.05 -7.01
N GLU A 180 -23.37 -5.08 -6.74
CA GLU A 180 -23.40 -3.74 -7.33
C GLU A 180 -22.23 -3.51 -8.29
N LYS A 181 -22.45 -2.62 -9.26
CA LYS A 181 -21.39 -2.15 -10.16
C LYS A 181 -20.35 -1.35 -9.36
N LEU A 182 -19.09 -1.72 -9.51
CA LEU A 182 -17.96 -0.96 -8.98
C LEU A 182 -17.92 0.44 -9.59
N LYS A 183 -17.82 1.46 -8.74
CA LYS A 183 -17.51 2.82 -9.16
C LYS A 183 -16.01 2.95 -9.34
N VAL A 184 -15.62 3.41 -10.52
CA VAL A 184 -14.23 3.49 -10.95
C VAL A 184 -13.93 4.93 -11.33
N SER A 185 -12.76 5.40 -10.95
CA SER A 185 -12.36 6.81 -11.09
C SER A 185 -11.37 7.01 -12.23
N LEU A 186 -10.56 5.99 -12.55
CA LEU A 186 -9.60 6.07 -13.63
C LEU A 186 -10.27 6.02 -15.02
N PRO A 187 -9.56 6.43 -16.09
CA PRO A 187 -9.98 6.21 -17.47
C PRO A 187 -9.98 4.73 -17.88
N GLU A 188 -10.81 4.36 -18.85
CA GLU A 188 -11.03 2.98 -19.33
C GLU A 188 -9.75 2.30 -19.86
N ASP A 189 -8.87 3.06 -20.53
CA ASP A 189 -7.58 2.57 -21.02
C ASP A 189 -6.64 2.15 -19.87
N LYS A 190 -6.73 2.83 -18.73
CA LYS A 190 -5.98 2.46 -17.52
C LYS A 190 -6.61 1.28 -16.78
N HIS A 191 -7.93 1.13 -16.86
CA HIS A 191 -8.64 -0.01 -16.25
C HIS A 191 -8.14 -1.32 -16.80
N LYS A 192 -8.15 -1.45 -18.13
CA LYS A 192 -7.70 -2.69 -18.78
C LYS A 192 -6.26 -3.01 -18.42
N LYS A 193 -5.36 -2.02 -18.51
CA LYS A 193 -3.95 -2.16 -18.15
C LYS A 193 -3.79 -2.66 -16.71
N TYR A 194 -4.49 -2.08 -15.74
CA TYR A 194 -4.32 -2.43 -14.33
C TYR A 194 -4.96 -3.76 -13.97
N ILE A 195 -6.11 -4.08 -14.55
CA ILE A 195 -6.72 -5.41 -14.42
C ILE A 195 -5.77 -6.48 -14.94
N ASP A 196 -5.21 -6.29 -16.14
CA ASP A 196 -4.26 -7.24 -16.74
C ASP A 196 -3.02 -7.40 -15.85
N LEU A 197 -2.47 -6.29 -15.32
CA LEU A 197 -1.31 -6.35 -14.43
C LEU A 197 -1.61 -7.07 -13.11
N LEU A 198 -2.76 -6.81 -12.48
CA LEU A 198 -3.18 -7.48 -11.25
C LEU A 198 -3.41 -8.97 -11.48
N SER A 199 -4.10 -9.33 -12.56
CA SER A 199 -4.35 -10.73 -12.96
C SER A 199 -3.03 -11.48 -13.08
N ASN A 200 -2.09 -10.95 -13.85
CA ASN A 200 -0.83 -11.63 -14.19
C ASN A 200 0.20 -11.64 -13.06
N HIS A 201 0.32 -10.54 -12.29
CA HIS A 201 1.42 -10.39 -11.32
C HIS A 201 1.03 -10.69 -9.87
N ILE A 202 -0.26 -10.63 -9.54
CA ILE A 202 -0.74 -10.80 -8.16
C ILE A 202 -1.58 -12.07 -8.04
N PHE A 203 -2.58 -12.24 -8.89
CA PHE A 203 -3.55 -13.33 -8.78
C PHE A 203 -3.14 -14.60 -9.56
N ASN A 204 -2.24 -14.48 -10.55
CA ASN A 204 -1.82 -15.56 -11.46
C ASN A 204 -3.00 -16.25 -12.15
N LEU A 205 -3.94 -15.44 -12.66
CA LEU A 205 -5.15 -15.84 -13.38
C LEU A 205 -4.95 -15.66 -14.89
#